data_AF-A0A654DZS7-F1
#
_entry.id   AF-A0A654DZS7-F1
#
_cell.length_a   1.000
_cell.length_b   1.000
_cell.length_c   1.000
_cell.angle_alpha   90.00
_cell.angle_beta   90.00
_cell.angle_gamma   90.00
#
_symmetry.space_group_name_H-M   'P 1'
#
loop_
_entity.id
_entity.type
_entity.pdbx_description
1 polymer ?
#
loop_
_entity_poly.entity_id
_entity_poly.type
_entity_poly.pdbx_seq_one_letter_code
_entity_poly.pdbx_strand_id
1 'polypeptide(L)'
;MCHYFAMDIELSQKFENFIKGKTKIEDFESWVYTNEQLENQLSPEVYTELISLNFHEPSARFEVTKLVKDEIDYGRLHTASLIALLDKLIQREGEVVDLLYQVYDFMNLGYNFLGRLNIFGNFGEQGKSVILLIDETMDEQTKWDKIVYHEPDLVRELTILRDKISTGRILLTGESYSNKYLGEQFEFVEREADNKRSCCTTPPKSKQDR
;
A
#
# COMPACT_ATOMS: atom_id res chain seq x y z
N MET A 1 -23.26 -21.19 -7.71
CA MET A 1 -23.13 -19.78 -7.26
C MET A 1 -21.76 -19.72 -6.61
N CYS A 2 -20.71 -19.45 -7.38
CA CYS A 2 -19.33 -19.53 -6.92
C CYS A 2 -19.02 -18.26 -6.13
N HIS A 3 -18.89 -18.39 -4.81
CA HIS A 3 -18.22 -17.38 -4.01
C HIS A 3 -16.73 -17.50 -4.32
N TYR A 4 -16.25 -16.71 -5.28
CA TYR A 4 -14.83 -16.48 -5.44
C TYR A 4 -14.40 -15.67 -4.22
N PHE A 5 -13.83 -16.34 -3.22
CA PHE A 5 -13.23 -15.65 -2.09
C PHE A 5 -11.92 -15.08 -2.59
N ALA A 6 -11.77 -13.75 -2.53
CA ALA A 6 -10.48 -13.13 -2.75
C ALA A 6 -9.47 -13.74 -1.77
N MET A 7 -8.29 -14.08 -2.29
CA MET A 7 -7.19 -14.65 -1.52
C MET A 7 -6.98 -13.87 -0.22
N ASP A 8 -6.75 -14.58 0.89
CA ASP A 8 -6.45 -13.92 2.16
C ASP A 8 -5.16 -13.07 2.08
N ILE A 9 -5.01 -12.16 3.03
CA ILE A 9 -3.92 -11.16 3.00
C ILE A 9 -2.55 -11.81 3.20
N GLU A 10 -2.44 -12.85 4.03
CA GLU A 10 -1.15 -13.49 4.31
C GLU A 10 -0.64 -14.25 3.09
N LEU A 11 -1.54 -14.99 2.43
CA LEU A 11 -1.26 -15.69 1.19
C LEU A 11 -0.93 -14.69 0.06
N SER A 12 -1.74 -13.63 -0.07
CA SER A 12 -1.50 -12.55 -1.04
C SER A 12 -0.13 -11.90 -0.85
N GLN A 13 0.25 -11.64 0.41
CA GLN A 13 1.55 -11.06 0.74
C GLN A 13 2.71 -12.01 0.39
N LYS A 14 2.51 -13.33 0.55
CA LYS A 14 3.50 -14.34 0.19
C LYS A 14 3.75 -14.39 -1.33
N PHE A 15 2.68 -14.37 -2.12
CA PHE A 15 2.78 -14.26 -3.59
C PHE A 15 3.41 -12.94 -4.01
N GLU A 16 3.00 -11.81 -3.43
CA GLU A 16 3.55 -10.50 -3.78
C GLU A 16 5.05 -10.43 -3.48
N ASN A 17 5.49 -10.94 -2.33
CA ASN A 17 6.92 -11.02 -1.98
C ASN A 17 7.71 -11.86 -2.99
N PHE A 18 7.12 -12.96 -3.47
CA PHE A 18 7.72 -13.73 -4.54
C PHE A 18 7.74 -12.96 -5.86
N ILE A 19 6.65 -12.35 -6.30
CA ILE A 19 6.60 -11.56 -7.54
C ILE A 19 7.66 -10.45 -7.53
N LYS A 20 7.82 -9.76 -6.39
CA LYS A 20 8.81 -8.68 -6.19
C LYS A 20 10.26 -9.16 -5.97
N GLY A 21 10.51 -10.46 -6.01
CA GLY A 21 11.87 -11.01 -5.85
C GLY A 21 12.40 -11.02 -4.41
N LYS A 22 11.57 -10.72 -3.40
CA LYS A 22 11.94 -10.76 -1.98
C LYS A 22 12.06 -12.17 -1.43
N THR A 23 11.47 -13.15 -2.12
CA THR A 23 11.54 -14.57 -1.76
C THR A 23 12.31 -15.34 -2.83
N LYS A 24 13.27 -16.17 -2.38
CA LYS A 24 14.01 -17.08 -3.23
C LYS A 24 13.09 -18.13 -3.83
N ILE A 25 13.47 -18.66 -4.98
CA ILE A 25 12.60 -19.58 -5.71
C ILE A 25 12.43 -20.92 -5.00
N GLU A 26 13.47 -21.41 -4.37
CA GLU A 26 13.48 -22.67 -3.64
C GLU A 26 12.62 -22.58 -2.37
N ASP A 27 12.69 -21.43 -1.67
CA ASP A 27 11.86 -21.17 -0.49
C ASP A 27 10.37 -21.05 -0.85
N PHE A 28 10.09 -20.48 -2.02
CA PHE A 28 8.72 -20.35 -2.52
C PHE A 28 8.17 -21.68 -3.01
N GLU A 29 8.93 -22.45 -3.77
CA GLU A 29 8.57 -23.79 -4.23
C GLU A 29 8.23 -24.71 -3.04
N SER A 30 9.12 -24.75 -2.04
CA SER A 30 8.89 -25.53 -0.82
C SER A 30 7.60 -25.11 -0.11
N TRP A 31 7.32 -23.81 -0.06
CA TRP A 31 6.08 -23.29 0.49
C TRP A 31 4.84 -23.70 -0.34
N VAL A 32 4.92 -23.69 -1.68
CA VAL A 32 3.81 -24.13 -2.55
C VAL A 32 3.43 -25.58 -2.26
N TYR A 33 4.41 -26.47 -2.12
CA TYR A 33 4.14 -27.89 -1.90
C TYR A 33 3.71 -28.24 -0.47
N THR A 34 3.94 -27.35 0.50
CA THR A 34 3.64 -27.61 1.92
C THR A 34 2.42 -26.86 2.44
N ASN A 35 1.92 -25.85 1.71
CA ASN A 35 0.80 -25.04 2.17
C ASN A 35 -0.56 -25.61 1.71
N GLU A 36 -1.25 -26.26 2.63
CA GLU A 36 -2.59 -26.85 2.42
C GLU A 36 -3.70 -25.81 2.15
N GLN A 37 -3.48 -24.53 2.45
CA GLN A 37 -4.49 -23.49 2.24
C GLN A 37 -4.66 -23.13 0.75
N LEU A 38 -3.66 -23.40 -0.09
CA LEU A 38 -3.64 -23.00 -1.50
C LEU A 38 -4.83 -23.57 -2.29
N GLU A 39 -5.18 -24.83 -2.06
CA GLU A 39 -6.31 -25.50 -2.75
C GLU A 39 -7.66 -24.83 -2.47
N ASN A 40 -7.81 -24.20 -1.29
CA ASN A 40 -9.05 -23.56 -0.86
C ASN A 40 -9.10 -22.06 -1.18
N GLN A 41 -7.95 -21.42 -1.43
CA GLN A 41 -7.83 -19.98 -1.64
C GLN A 41 -7.64 -19.60 -3.12
N LEU A 42 -7.22 -20.54 -3.95
CA LEU A 42 -7.08 -20.36 -5.40
C LEU A 42 -8.24 -21.04 -6.13
N SER A 43 -8.52 -20.63 -7.35
CA SER A 43 -9.36 -21.45 -8.23
C SER A 43 -8.70 -22.80 -8.50
N PRO A 44 -9.49 -23.87 -8.71
CA PRO A 44 -8.96 -25.20 -9.03
C PRO A 44 -8.00 -25.20 -10.22
N GLU A 45 -8.30 -24.39 -11.24
CA GLU A 45 -7.46 -24.22 -12.42
C GLU A 45 -6.11 -23.60 -12.05
N VAL A 46 -6.12 -22.47 -11.32
CA VAL A 46 -4.89 -21.77 -10.90
C VAL A 46 -4.05 -22.64 -9.97
N TYR A 47 -4.68 -23.31 -9.01
CA TYR A 47 -3.99 -24.21 -8.09
C TYR A 47 -3.29 -25.35 -8.84
N THR A 48 -4.00 -26.02 -9.76
CA THR A 48 -3.45 -27.13 -10.53
C THR A 48 -2.28 -26.69 -11.40
N GLU A 49 -2.40 -25.53 -12.05
CA GLU A 49 -1.30 -24.96 -12.84
C GLU A 49 -0.10 -24.62 -11.96
N LEU A 50 -0.32 -24.00 -10.80
CA LEU A 50 0.74 -23.58 -9.88
C LEU A 50 1.58 -24.76 -9.38
N ILE A 51 0.95 -25.85 -8.94
CA ILE A 51 1.67 -27.04 -8.44
C ILE A 51 2.35 -27.83 -9.57
N SER A 52 1.97 -27.57 -10.83
CA SER A 52 2.54 -28.21 -12.01
C SER A 52 3.73 -27.43 -12.60
N LEU A 53 4.02 -26.23 -12.09
CA LEU A 53 5.13 -25.41 -12.58
C LEU A 53 6.48 -26.05 -12.27
N ASN A 54 7.41 -25.93 -13.23
CA ASN A 54 8.81 -26.26 -13.00
C ASN A 54 9.56 -25.05 -12.41
N PHE A 55 9.74 -25.03 -11.10
CA PHE A 55 10.45 -23.95 -10.39
C PHE A 55 11.97 -23.93 -10.64
N HIS A 56 12.53 -24.91 -11.35
CA HIS A 56 13.95 -24.89 -11.74
C HIS A 56 14.21 -23.99 -12.95
N GLU A 57 13.15 -23.61 -13.68
CA GLU A 57 13.27 -22.73 -14.83
C GLU A 57 13.46 -21.26 -14.42
N PRO A 58 14.35 -20.50 -15.07
CA PRO A 58 14.50 -19.06 -14.81
C PRO A 58 13.21 -18.25 -15.01
N SER A 59 12.27 -18.76 -15.82
CA SER A 59 10.98 -18.13 -16.10
C SER A 59 9.92 -18.38 -15.03
N ALA A 60 10.13 -19.27 -14.07
CA ALA A 60 9.08 -19.70 -13.14
C ALA A 60 8.45 -18.53 -12.36
N ARG A 61 9.23 -17.52 -11.98
CA ARG A 61 8.68 -16.32 -11.32
C ARG A 61 7.71 -15.56 -12.23
N PHE A 62 8.04 -15.45 -13.51
CA PHE A 62 7.16 -14.82 -14.50
C PHE A 62 5.88 -15.63 -14.69
N GLU A 63 5.98 -16.96 -14.78
CA GLU A 63 4.81 -17.84 -14.90
C GLU A 63 3.89 -17.75 -13.68
N VAL A 64 4.44 -17.80 -12.45
CA VAL A 64 3.65 -17.57 -11.23
C VAL A 64 2.99 -16.20 -11.25
N THR A 65 3.72 -15.15 -11.61
CA THR A 65 3.16 -13.79 -11.68
C THR A 65 1.96 -13.73 -12.61
N LYS A 66 2.08 -14.28 -13.83
CA LYS A 66 0.99 -14.31 -14.81
C LYS A 66 -0.22 -15.09 -14.30
N LEU A 67 0.03 -16.18 -13.57
CA LEU A 67 -0.98 -17.08 -13.08
C LEU A 67 -1.81 -16.48 -11.93
N VAL A 68 -1.16 -15.81 -10.98
CA VAL A 68 -1.80 -15.41 -9.71
C VAL A 68 -2.11 -13.93 -9.59
N LYS A 69 -1.59 -13.07 -10.48
CA LYS A 69 -1.79 -11.61 -10.38
C LYS A 69 -3.27 -11.21 -10.31
N ASP A 70 -4.14 -11.91 -11.03
CA ASP A 70 -5.56 -11.57 -11.13
C ASP A 70 -6.36 -12.19 -9.97
N GLU A 71 -5.74 -13.07 -9.18
CA GLU A 71 -6.31 -13.68 -7.96
C GLU A 71 -6.01 -12.82 -6.71
N ILE A 72 -5.02 -11.91 -6.79
CA ILE A 72 -4.63 -11.03 -5.69
C ILE A 72 -5.52 -9.79 -5.69
N ASP A 73 -6.23 -9.57 -4.58
CA ASP A 73 -6.89 -8.29 -4.30
C ASP A 73 -5.83 -7.26 -3.85
N TYR A 74 -5.17 -6.64 -4.82
CA TYR A 74 -4.14 -5.63 -4.58
C TYR A 74 -4.66 -4.42 -3.81
N GLY A 75 -5.94 -4.07 -3.97
CA GLY A 75 -6.56 -2.96 -3.24
C GLY A 75 -6.57 -3.23 -1.74
N ARG A 76 -7.04 -4.42 -1.36
CA ARG A 76 -7.05 -4.88 0.03
C ARG A 76 -5.66 -5.14 0.59
N LEU A 77 -4.79 -5.81 -0.17
CA LEU A 77 -3.41 -6.11 0.22
C LEU A 77 -2.63 -4.83 0.50
N HIS A 78 -2.57 -3.92 -0.47
CA HIS A 78 -1.83 -2.67 -0.33
C HIS A 78 -2.43 -1.78 0.77
N THR A 79 -3.75 -1.77 0.94
CA THR A 79 -4.40 -1.05 2.06
C THR A 79 -3.90 -1.57 3.40
N ALA A 80 -3.94 -2.90 3.61
CA ALA A 80 -3.49 -3.51 4.86
C ALA A 80 -1.98 -3.24 5.11
N SER A 81 -1.16 -3.44 4.10
CA SER A 81 0.29 -3.25 4.19
C SER A 81 0.67 -1.78 4.44
N LEU A 82 -0.01 -0.83 3.78
CA LEU A 82 0.23 0.60 3.99
C LEU A 82 -0.25 1.06 5.37
N ILE A 83 -1.41 0.60 5.86
CA ILE A 83 -1.85 0.92 7.24
C ILE A 83 -0.84 0.41 8.26
N ALA A 84 -0.40 -0.85 8.14
CA ALA A 84 0.59 -1.43 9.05
C ALA A 84 1.92 -0.67 9.03
N LEU A 85 2.36 -0.22 7.84
CA LEU A 85 3.55 0.60 7.67
C LEU A 85 3.42 1.96 8.36
N LEU A 86 2.28 2.65 8.17
CA LEU A 86 2.02 3.94 8.81
C LEU A 86 1.90 3.81 10.33
N ASP A 87 1.25 2.74 10.84
CA ASP A 87 1.12 2.48 12.26
C ASP A 87 2.52 2.27 12.92
N LYS A 88 3.43 1.54 12.27
CA LYS A 88 4.83 1.41 12.74
C LYS A 88 5.56 2.74 12.81
N LEU A 89 5.43 3.60 11.78
CA LEU A 89 6.04 4.93 11.79
C LEU A 89 5.45 5.82 12.90
N ILE A 90 4.14 5.80 13.11
CA ILE A 90 3.46 6.56 14.17
C ILE A 90 3.93 6.10 15.56
N GLN A 91 4.09 4.79 15.75
CA GLN A 91 4.51 4.17 17.01
C GLN A 91 6.04 4.17 17.20
N ARG A 92 6.81 4.58 16.19
CA ARG A 92 8.27 4.55 16.15
C ARG A 92 8.85 3.14 16.31
N GLU A 93 8.18 2.16 15.73
CA GLU A 93 8.55 0.74 15.81
C GLU A 93 9.31 0.27 14.57
N GLY A 94 10.60 -0.02 14.74
CA GLY A 94 11.50 -0.49 13.69
C GLY A 94 12.41 0.61 13.15
N GLU A 95 13.20 0.25 12.14
CA GLU A 95 14.21 1.12 11.55
C GLU A 95 13.54 2.21 10.69
N VAL A 96 13.59 3.46 11.14
CA VAL A 96 12.81 4.56 10.54
C VAL A 96 13.17 4.79 9.07
N VAL A 97 14.45 4.67 8.72
CA VAL A 97 14.92 4.85 7.34
C VAL A 97 14.32 3.80 6.42
N ASP A 98 14.30 2.53 6.83
CA ASP A 98 13.74 1.44 6.04
C ASP A 98 12.23 1.56 5.89
N LEU A 99 11.53 1.99 6.94
CA LEU A 99 10.09 2.25 6.88
C LEU A 99 9.78 3.39 5.91
N LEU A 100 10.59 4.46 5.91
CA LEU A 100 10.42 5.56 4.96
C LEU A 100 10.72 5.13 3.52
N TYR A 101 11.74 4.31 3.28
CA TYR A 101 11.95 3.75 1.93
C TYR A 101 10.77 2.89 1.47
N GLN A 102 10.13 2.15 2.37
CA GLN A 102 8.90 1.43 2.02
C GLN A 102 7.74 2.38 1.66
N VAL A 103 7.60 3.53 2.33
CA VAL A 103 6.61 4.55 1.94
C VAL A 103 6.93 5.08 0.53
N TYR A 104 8.20 5.31 0.22
CA TYR A 104 8.65 5.70 -1.11
C TYR A 104 8.35 4.63 -2.17
N ASP A 105 8.49 3.35 -1.84
CA ASP A 105 8.10 2.25 -2.72
C ASP A 105 6.60 2.30 -3.03
N PHE A 106 5.74 2.56 -2.04
CA PHE A 106 4.30 2.75 -2.27
C PHE A 106 4.01 3.97 -3.18
N MET A 107 4.78 5.06 -3.08
CA MET A 107 4.68 6.17 -4.02
C MET A 107 4.98 5.71 -5.45
N ASN A 108 6.07 4.96 -5.65
CA ASN A 108 6.46 4.45 -6.97
C ASN A 108 5.46 3.43 -7.54
N LEU A 109 4.67 2.77 -6.68
CA LEU A 109 3.56 1.92 -7.11
C LEU A 109 2.36 2.71 -7.65
N GLY A 110 2.34 4.04 -7.57
CA GLY A 110 1.26 4.89 -8.07
C GLY A 110 0.46 5.62 -6.99
N TYR A 111 0.73 5.35 -5.72
CA TYR A 111 0.06 6.00 -4.58
C TYR A 111 0.64 7.39 -4.27
N ASN A 112 0.59 8.26 -5.28
CA ASN A 112 1.21 9.58 -5.28
C ASN A 112 0.67 10.54 -4.21
N PHE A 113 -0.49 10.26 -3.60
CA PHE A 113 -0.99 11.03 -2.45
C PHE A 113 -0.03 11.01 -1.26
N LEU A 114 0.83 9.98 -1.15
CA LEU A 114 1.89 9.89 -0.15
C LEU A 114 2.96 10.97 -0.33
N GLY A 115 3.07 11.59 -1.51
CA GLY A 115 3.93 12.75 -1.74
C GLY A 115 3.54 14.00 -0.95
N ARG A 116 2.40 13.99 -0.25
CA ARG A 116 2.05 14.99 0.77
C ARG A 116 2.96 14.92 1.99
N LEU A 117 3.61 13.77 2.22
CA LEU A 117 4.68 13.64 3.19
C LEU A 117 5.92 14.33 2.64
N ASN A 118 6.28 15.45 3.24
CA ASN A 118 7.37 16.30 2.80
C ASN A 118 8.79 15.72 3.10
N ILE A 119 8.86 14.42 3.39
CA ILE A 119 10.07 13.70 3.81
C ILE A 119 11.04 13.46 2.64
N PHE A 120 10.50 13.23 1.44
CA PHE A 120 11.26 12.82 0.25
C PHE A 120 11.70 13.99 -0.65
N GLY A 121 11.30 15.23 -0.32
CA GLY A 121 11.83 16.43 -0.96
C GLY A 121 10.85 17.61 -1.02
N ASN A 122 11.29 18.74 -0.48
CA ASN A 122 10.76 20.07 -0.80
C ASN A 122 11.32 20.52 -2.16
N PHE A 123 10.48 20.73 -3.17
CA PHE A 123 10.89 21.31 -4.46
C PHE A 123 11.25 22.82 -4.39
N GLY A 124 11.36 23.42 -3.20
CA GLY A 124 11.44 24.87 -3.03
C GLY A 124 12.75 25.44 -2.47
N GLU A 125 13.48 24.72 -1.61
CA GLU A 125 14.67 25.27 -0.93
C GLU A 125 15.77 24.20 -0.85
N GLN A 126 16.75 24.28 -1.75
CA GLN A 126 18.03 23.54 -1.72
C GLN A 126 18.02 22.10 -1.14
N GLY A 127 17.07 21.28 -1.59
CA GLY A 127 17.35 20.01 -2.28
C GLY A 127 18.13 18.92 -1.54
N LYS A 128 17.75 18.57 -0.30
CA LYS A 128 18.07 17.25 0.27
C LYS A 128 16.84 16.68 0.99
N SER A 129 16.41 15.50 0.56
CA SER A 129 15.46 14.67 1.31
C SER A 129 15.95 14.52 2.75
N VAL A 130 15.05 14.58 3.73
CA VAL A 130 15.40 14.49 5.16
C VAL A 130 16.16 13.20 5.45
N ILE A 131 15.85 12.15 4.70
CA ILE A 131 16.51 10.84 4.79
C ILE A 131 17.99 10.92 4.42
N LEU A 132 18.38 11.80 3.48
CA LEU A 132 19.78 11.99 3.08
C LEU A 132 20.62 12.71 4.15
N LEU A 133 19.98 13.22 5.21
CA LEU A 133 20.65 13.83 6.36
C LEU A 133 20.89 12.85 7.51
N ILE A 134 20.44 11.60 7.33
CA ILE A 134 20.55 10.53 8.30
C ILE A 134 21.79 9.69 8.00
N ASP A 135 22.60 9.43 9.01
CA ASP A 135 23.76 8.55 8.95
C ASP A 135 23.36 7.16 9.46
N GLU A 136 23.77 6.10 8.77
CA GLU A 136 23.48 4.72 9.14
C GLU A 136 24.04 4.33 10.52
N THR A 137 25.09 5.02 10.98
CA THR A 137 25.72 4.80 12.28
C THR A 137 24.98 5.43 13.46
N MET A 138 23.97 6.28 13.20
CA MET A 138 23.13 6.87 14.25
C MET A 138 22.24 5.80 14.89
N ASP A 139 21.93 5.95 16.18
CA ASP A 139 20.87 5.18 16.82
C ASP A 139 19.49 5.67 16.37
N GLU A 140 18.47 4.81 16.46
CA GLU A 140 17.11 5.11 15.98
C GLU A 140 16.50 6.36 16.61
N GLN A 141 16.76 6.63 17.90
CA GLN A 141 16.22 7.82 18.56
C GLN A 141 16.81 9.09 17.94
N THR A 142 18.12 9.11 17.70
CA THR A 142 18.80 10.22 17.01
C THR A 142 18.29 10.42 15.58
N LYS A 143 18.03 9.33 14.83
CA LYS A 143 17.43 9.41 13.49
C LYS A 143 16.04 10.05 13.54
N TRP A 144 15.20 9.61 14.48
CA TRP A 144 13.86 10.17 14.70
C TRP A 144 13.89 11.64 15.06
N ASP A 145 14.76 12.05 15.97
CA ASP A 145 14.86 13.45 16.41
C ASP A 145 15.24 14.37 15.25
N LYS A 146 16.16 13.92 14.38
CA LYS A 146 16.49 14.65 13.14
C LYS A 146 15.31 14.75 12.19
N ILE A 147 14.56 13.67 11.98
CA ILE A 147 13.40 13.68 11.10
C ILE A 147 12.35 14.67 11.62
N VAL A 148 11.99 14.58 12.90
CA VAL A 148 10.96 15.44 13.50
C VAL A 148 11.43 16.90 13.59
N TYR A 149 12.73 17.16 13.72
CA TYR A 149 13.27 18.52 13.65
C TYR A 149 12.99 19.18 12.29
N HIS A 150 13.12 18.43 11.19
CA HIS A 150 12.85 18.93 9.84
C HIS A 150 11.37 18.85 9.44
N GLU A 151 10.64 17.84 9.93
CA GLU A 151 9.23 17.59 9.67
C GLU A 151 8.44 17.49 10.98
N PRO A 152 8.23 18.60 11.70
CA PRO A 152 7.62 18.60 13.04
C PRO A 152 6.18 18.07 13.05
N ASP A 153 5.50 18.16 11.91
CA ASP A 153 4.13 17.67 11.71
C ASP A 153 4.05 16.21 11.22
N LEU A 154 5.18 15.52 11.06
CA LEU A 154 5.21 14.20 10.43
C LEU A 154 4.20 13.21 11.04
N VAL A 155 4.22 13.05 12.37
CA VAL A 155 3.32 12.10 13.06
C VAL A 155 1.85 12.48 12.85
N ARG A 156 1.54 13.78 12.83
CA ARG A 156 0.19 14.29 12.57
C ARG A 156 -0.26 13.94 11.14
N GLU A 157 0.60 14.17 10.15
CA GLU A 157 0.30 13.86 8.74
C GLU A 157 0.17 12.35 8.48
N LEU A 158 1.06 11.53 9.07
CA LEU A 158 0.96 10.07 9.02
C LEU A 158 -0.38 9.60 9.60
N THR A 159 -0.79 10.14 10.75
CA THR A 159 -2.07 9.80 11.40
C THR A 159 -3.26 10.17 10.50
N ILE A 160 -3.25 11.37 9.90
CA ILE A 160 -4.31 11.81 8.97
C ILE A 160 -4.40 10.87 7.76
N LEU A 161 -3.27 10.51 7.16
CA LEU A 161 -3.24 9.60 6.02
C LEU A 161 -3.76 8.21 6.40
N ARG A 162 -3.26 7.66 7.52
CA ARG A 162 -3.68 6.38 8.07
C ARG A 162 -5.20 6.33 8.30
N ASP A 163 -5.77 7.39 8.87
CA ASP A 163 -7.20 7.51 9.11
C ASP A 163 -7.99 7.63 7.81
N LYS A 164 -7.51 8.43 6.84
CA LYS A 164 -8.15 8.55 5.53
C LYS A 164 -8.21 7.21 4.79
N ILE A 165 -7.13 6.42 4.83
CA ILE A 165 -7.10 5.08 4.24
C ILE A 165 -8.04 4.14 4.99
N SER A 166 -7.94 4.11 6.32
CA SER A 166 -8.75 3.22 7.18
C SER A 166 -10.26 3.49 7.08
N THR A 167 -10.64 4.75 6.82
CA THR A 167 -12.05 5.17 6.66
C THR A 167 -12.54 5.10 5.20
N GLY A 168 -11.70 4.68 4.27
CA GLY A 168 -12.01 4.65 2.84
C GLY A 168 -12.19 6.02 2.19
N ARG A 169 -11.74 7.10 2.85
CA ARG A 169 -11.62 8.42 2.23
C ARG A 169 -10.50 8.44 1.19
N ILE A 170 -9.46 7.63 1.39
CA ILE A 170 -8.53 7.23 0.35
C ILE A 170 -8.76 5.73 0.14
N LEU A 171 -9.23 5.37 -1.06
CA LEU A 171 -9.47 3.98 -1.45
C LEU A 171 -8.39 3.55 -2.43
N LEU A 172 -7.57 2.56 -2.07
CA LEU A 172 -6.65 1.89 -3.00
C LEU A 172 -7.49 0.88 -3.78
N THR A 173 -7.64 1.09 -5.08
CA THR A 173 -8.63 0.34 -5.89
C THR A 173 -8.17 -1.08 -6.22
N GLY A 174 -6.86 -1.29 -6.28
CA GLY A 174 -6.25 -2.52 -6.80
C GLY A 174 -6.15 -2.55 -8.33
N GLU A 175 -6.83 -1.64 -9.02
CA GLU A 175 -6.68 -1.47 -10.47
C GLU A 175 -5.34 -0.83 -10.79
N SER A 176 -4.73 -1.24 -11.89
CA SER A 176 -3.46 -0.71 -12.38
C SER A 176 -3.53 -0.37 -13.86
N TYR A 177 -2.68 0.57 -14.27
CA TYR A 177 -2.49 0.93 -15.68
C TYR A 177 -0.99 0.96 -16.02
N SER A 178 -0.68 0.75 -17.30
CA SER A 178 0.68 0.86 -17.79
C SER A 178 1.04 2.30 -18.10
N ASN A 179 2.01 2.85 -17.37
CA ASN A 179 2.65 4.12 -17.65
C ASN A 179 3.96 3.91 -18.42
N LYS A 180 4.15 4.65 -19.52
CA LYS A 180 5.34 4.54 -20.38
C LYS A 180 6.68 4.76 -19.64
N TYR A 181 6.69 5.60 -18.60
CA TYR A 181 7.91 6.01 -17.91
C TYR A 181 8.06 5.35 -16.53
N LEU A 182 6.94 5.14 -15.85
CA LEU A 182 6.92 4.62 -14.47
C LEU A 182 6.58 3.13 -14.38
N GLY A 183 6.24 2.49 -15.50
CA GLY A 183 5.81 1.10 -15.52
C GLY A 183 4.36 0.96 -15.06
N GLU A 184 4.03 -0.17 -14.43
CA GLU A 184 2.70 -0.38 -13.85
C GLU A 184 2.44 0.57 -12.68
N GLN A 185 1.27 1.21 -12.67
CA GLN A 185 0.85 2.18 -11.65
C GLN A 185 -0.54 1.83 -11.16
N PHE A 186 -0.69 1.71 -9.84
CA PHE A 186 -1.96 1.44 -9.17
C PHE A 186 -2.77 2.72 -8.97
N GLU A 187 -4.09 2.57 -9.08
CA GLU A 187 -5.03 3.66 -8.93
C GLU A 187 -5.56 3.78 -7.50
N PHE A 188 -5.87 5.01 -7.10
CA PHE A 188 -6.56 5.32 -5.85
C PHE A 188 -7.62 6.39 -6.09
N VAL A 189 -8.62 6.41 -5.21
CA VAL A 189 -9.69 7.40 -5.22
C VAL A 189 -9.70 8.15 -3.90
N GLU A 190 -9.64 9.48 -3.95
CA GLU A 190 -9.90 10.33 -2.78
C GLU A 190 -11.34 10.83 -2.80
N ARG A 191 -12.06 10.60 -1.69
CA ARG A 191 -13.41 11.10 -1.47
C ARG A 191 -13.35 12.28 -0.53
N GLU A 192 -13.98 13.38 -0.93
CA GLU A 192 -14.23 14.50 -0.03
C GLU A 192 -15.11 14.04 1.13
N ALA A 193 -14.89 14.60 2.32
CA ALA A 193 -15.81 14.37 3.42
C ALA A 193 -17.21 14.84 3.01
N ASP A 194 -18.24 14.04 3.29
CA ASP A 194 -19.63 14.48 3.22
C ASP A 194 -19.81 15.69 4.14
N ASN A 195 -19.56 16.88 3.61
CA ASN A 195 -20.02 18.12 4.19
C ASN A 195 -21.54 18.06 4.06
N LYS A 196 -22.20 17.46 5.06
CA LYS A 196 -23.64 17.63 5.28
C LYS A 196 -23.86 19.13 5.36
N ARG A 197 -24.24 19.73 4.24
CA ARG A 197 -24.82 21.07 4.16
C ARG A 197 -25.89 21.09 5.23
N SER A 198 -25.69 21.91 6.26
CA SER A 198 -26.78 22.25 7.16
C SER A 198 -27.90 22.78 6.29
N CYS A 199 -28.98 22.03 6.17
CA CYS A 199 -30.23 22.52 5.63
C CYS A 199 -30.69 23.63 6.58
N CYS A 200 -30.27 24.87 6.32
CA CYS A 200 -31.03 26.04 6.70
C CYS A 200 -32.32 26.00 5.88
N THR A 201 -33.31 25.28 6.39
CA THR A 201 -34.70 25.46 5.97
C THR A 201 -35.14 26.80 6.57
N THR A 202 -35.06 27.86 5.78
CA THR A 202 -35.82 29.07 6.06
C THR A 202 -37.30 28.70 6.04
N PRO A 203 -38.09 29.01 7.10
CA PRO A 203 -39.52 28.75 7.09
C PRO A 203 -40.22 29.65 6.06
N PRO A 204 -41.26 29.16 5.37
CA PRO A 204 -41.99 29.97 4.40
C PRO A 204 -42.68 31.14 5.10
N LYS A 205 -42.41 32.37 4.62
CA LYS A 205 -43.15 33.56 5.03
C LYS A 205 -44.63 33.37 4.68
N SER A 206 -45.47 33.43 5.71
CA SER A 206 -46.92 33.54 5.60
C SER A 206 -47.31 34.71 4.69
N LYS A 207 -48.14 34.45 3.67
CA LYS A 207 -48.89 35.49 2.98
C LYS A 207 -49.86 36.11 3.97
N GLN A 208 -49.76 37.41 4.17
CA GLN A 208 -50.76 38.22 4.85
C GLN A 208 -51.64 38.82 3.75
N ASP A 209 -52.91 38.43 3.75
CA ASP A 209 -53.96 38.99 2.90
C ASP A 209 -54.20 40.47 3.24
N ARG A 210 -54.23 41.32 2.21
CA ARG A 210 -54.99 42.56 2.14
C ARG A 210 -55.47 42.77 0.71
#